data_AF-A0A8T5MC17-F1
#
_entry.id   AF-A0A8T5MC17-F1
#
_cell.length_a   1.000
_cell.length_b   1.000
_cell.length_c   1.000
_cell.angle_alpha   90.00
_cell.angle_beta   90.00
_cell.angle_gamma   90.00
#
_symmetry.space_group_name_H-M   'P 1'
#
loop_
_entity.id
_entity.type
_entity.pdbx_description
1 polymer ?
#
loop_
_entity_poly.entity_id
_entity_poly.type
_entity_poly.pdbx_seq_one_letter_code
_entity_poly.pdbx_strand_id
1 'polypeptide(L)'
;IADFISLLKYEIEKTPKLEPYLDTVDKRFAEWLGRQKEQGSVFTQDQLNWLEKIKQHIATTTEIEPNDFEYGDLQKMGGLGKVVKVFGQEKFNEIIVELNTKVGGYDGR
;
A
#
# COMPACT_ATOMS: atom_id res chain seq x y z
N ILE A 1 -5.95 11.94 18.81
CA ILE A 1 -5.24 11.46 17.61
C ILE A 1 -6.18 10.45 16.97
N ALA A 2 -6.79 10.80 15.84
CA ALA A 2 -7.76 9.91 15.19
C ALA A 2 -7.00 8.71 14.58
N ASP A 3 -7.49 7.51 14.86
CA ASP A 3 -6.90 6.25 14.38
C ASP A 3 -6.95 6.20 12.85
N PHE A 4 -5.78 6.20 12.21
CA PHE A 4 -5.60 5.98 10.77
C PHE A 4 -6.32 4.69 10.31
N ILE A 5 -6.42 3.68 11.19
CA ILE A 5 -7.15 2.44 10.97
C ILE A 5 -8.66 2.66 10.77
N SER A 6 -9.24 3.71 11.35
CA SER A 6 -10.68 3.97 11.25
C SER A 6 -11.09 4.54 9.88
N LEU A 7 -10.20 5.25 9.19
CA LEU A 7 -10.47 5.80 7.86
C LEU A 7 -10.46 4.71 6.78
N LEU A 8 -9.61 3.70 6.94
CA LEU A 8 -9.49 2.58 6.01
C LEU A 8 -10.73 1.68 5.96
N LYS A 9 -11.48 1.62 7.07
CA LYS A 9 -12.63 0.73 7.21
C LYS A 9 -13.90 1.23 6.50
N TYR A 10 -13.96 2.50 6.08
CA TYR A 10 -15.23 3.12 5.68
C TYR A 10 -15.59 2.99 4.18
N GLU A 11 -14.67 2.62 3.29
CA GLU A 11 -14.91 2.67 1.83
C GLU A 11 -15.02 1.32 1.10
N ILE A 12 -15.33 0.21 1.80
CA ILE A 12 -15.43 -1.12 1.14
C ILE A 12 -16.90 -1.51 0.90
N GLU A 13 -17.44 -1.10 -0.24
CA GLU A 13 -18.65 -1.70 -0.82
C GLU A 13 -18.30 -3.02 -1.54
N LYS A 14 -19.13 -4.03 -1.29
CA LYS A 14 -18.80 -5.46 -1.32
C LYS A 14 -18.99 -6.13 -2.69
N THR A 15 -17.97 -6.87 -3.14
CA THR A 15 -18.09 -7.89 -4.21
C THR A 15 -17.81 -9.28 -3.63
N PRO A 16 -18.73 -10.26 -3.71
CA PRO A 16 -18.73 -11.46 -2.85
C PRO A 16 -17.65 -12.52 -3.14
N LYS A 17 -16.78 -12.31 -4.13
CA LYS A 17 -15.59 -13.17 -4.38
C LYS A 17 -14.26 -12.50 -3.99
N LEU A 18 -14.25 -11.18 -3.88
CA LEU A 18 -13.06 -10.38 -3.52
C LEU A 18 -12.97 -10.15 -2.01
N GLU A 19 -14.09 -10.17 -1.28
CA GLU A 19 -14.14 -9.91 0.17
C GLU A 19 -13.08 -10.66 0.99
N PRO A 20 -12.88 -11.99 0.86
CA PRO A 20 -11.89 -12.69 1.68
C PRO A 20 -10.45 -12.27 1.37
N TYR A 21 -10.15 -11.92 0.12
CA TYR A 21 -8.82 -11.47 -0.29
C TYR A 21 -8.57 -10.02 0.15
N LEU A 22 -9.55 -9.13 -0.06
CA LEU A 22 -9.49 -7.74 0.40
C LEU A 22 -9.31 -7.67 1.92
N ASP A 23 -10.08 -8.44 2.68
CA ASP A 23 -9.96 -8.54 4.14
C ASP A 23 -8.55 -9.03 4.55
N THR A 24 -7.94 -9.89 3.74
CA THR A 24 -6.58 -10.38 3.96
C THR A 24 -5.52 -9.33 3.66
N VAL A 25 -5.69 -8.54 2.59
CA VAL A 25 -4.79 -7.45 2.21
C VAL A 25 -4.79 -6.35 3.27
N ASP A 26 -5.97 -5.92 3.73
CA ASP A 26 -6.07 -4.89 4.78
C ASP A 26 -5.44 -5.35 6.10
N LYS A 27 -5.70 -6.60 6.50
CA LYS A 27 -5.08 -7.17 7.70
C LYS A 27 -3.55 -7.20 7.59
N ARG A 28 -3.02 -7.71 6.47
CA ARG A 28 -1.57 -7.78 6.23
C ARG A 28 -0.93 -6.41 6.17
N PHE A 29 -1.60 -5.42 5.57
CA PHE A 29 -1.12 -4.05 5.52
C PHE A 29 -1.07 -3.40 6.90
N ALA A 30 -2.10 -3.61 7.74
CA ALA A 30 -2.09 -3.14 9.12
C ALA A 30 -0.97 -3.80 9.95
N GLU A 31 -0.75 -5.10 9.79
CA GLU A 31 0.36 -5.82 10.43
C GLU A 31 1.73 -5.30 9.95
N TRP A 32 1.89 -5.05 8.64
CA TRP A 32 3.10 -4.49 8.06
C TRP A 32 3.39 -3.09 8.61
N LEU A 33 2.40 -2.19 8.61
CA LEU A 33 2.53 -0.85 9.21
C LEU A 33 2.89 -0.92 10.71
N GLY A 34 2.30 -1.86 11.44
CA GLY A 34 2.63 -2.11 12.85
C GLY A 34 4.12 -2.46 13.04
N ARG A 35 4.64 -3.40 12.24
CA ARG A 35 6.06 -3.80 12.29
C ARG A 35 6.99 -2.65 11.93
N GLN A 36 6.64 -1.85 10.91
CA GLN A 36 7.41 -0.66 10.54
C GLN A 36 7.52 0.31 11.72
N LYS A 37 6.41 0.55 12.43
CA LYS A 37 6.39 1.39 13.63
C LYS A 37 7.24 0.82 14.77
N GLU A 38 7.18 -0.49 15.02
CA GLU A 38 8.01 -1.17 16.03
C GLU A 38 9.51 -1.06 15.72
N GLN A 39 9.88 -0.99 14.44
CA GLN A 39 11.25 -0.78 13.98
C GLN A 39 11.67 0.70 13.99
N GLY A 40 10.79 1.61 14.42
CA GLY A 40 11.07 3.04 14.52
C GLY A 40 10.79 3.84 13.25
N SER A 41 10.21 3.23 12.21
CA SER A 41 9.76 3.96 11.01
C SER A 41 8.59 4.88 11.37
N VAL A 42 8.73 6.16 11.03
CA VAL A 42 7.65 7.15 11.09
C VAL A 42 7.37 7.62 9.67
N PHE A 43 6.14 7.42 9.21
CA PHE A 43 5.69 7.89 7.91
C PHE A 43 5.01 9.25 8.05
N THR A 44 5.28 10.14 7.09
CA THR A 44 4.53 11.40 6.97
C THR A 44 3.11 11.12 6.46
N GLN A 45 2.21 12.09 6.60
CA GLN A 45 0.85 11.96 6.05
C GLN A 45 0.87 11.72 4.53
N ASP A 46 1.78 12.36 3.80
CA ASP A 46 1.92 12.17 2.35
C ASP A 46 2.37 10.73 2.02
N GLN A 47 3.33 10.20 2.78
CA GLN A 47 3.78 8.80 2.66
C GLN A 47 2.64 7.81 2.97
N LEU A 48 1.86 8.06 4.03
CA LEU A 48 0.71 7.23 4.37
C LEU A 48 -0.36 7.23 3.27
N ASN A 49 -0.62 8.38 2.65
CA ASN A 49 -1.56 8.47 1.52
C ASN A 49 -1.08 7.65 0.31
N TRP A 50 0.22 7.66 0.01
CA TRP A 50 0.81 6.83 -1.03
C TRP A 50 0.71 5.33 -0.71
N LEU A 51 1.06 4.94 0.52
CA LEU A 51 0.99 3.54 0.96
C LEU A 51 -0.44 2.99 0.86
N GLU A 52 -1.44 3.81 1.20
CA GLU A 52 -2.84 3.43 1.07
C GLU A 52 -3.24 3.20 -0.38
N LYS A 53 -2.86 4.09 -1.31
CA LYS A 53 -3.18 3.91 -2.74
C LYS A 53 -2.45 2.74 -3.37
N ILE A 54 -1.22 2.47 -2.95
CA ILE A 54 -0.47 1.28 -3.36
C ILE A 54 -1.17 0.02 -2.84
N LYS A 55 -1.60 -0.01 -1.57
CA LYS A 55 -2.37 -1.12 -1.00
C LYS A 55 -3.67 -1.37 -1.78
N GLN A 56 -4.41 -0.31 -2.12
CA GLN A 56 -5.63 -0.43 -2.92
C GLN A 56 -5.37 -1.03 -4.31
N HIS A 57 -4.25 -0.67 -4.95
CA HIS A 57 -3.84 -1.28 -6.21
C HIS A 57 -3.51 -2.77 -6.01
N ILE A 58 -2.67 -3.11 -5.03
CA ILE A 58 -2.34 -4.51 -4.70
C ILE A 58 -3.60 -5.34 -4.38
N ALA A 59 -4.60 -4.74 -3.75
CA ALA A 59 -5.86 -5.38 -3.43
C ALA A 59 -6.64 -5.83 -4.69
N THR A 60 -6.37 -5.23 -5.86
CA THR A 60 -7.00 -5.57 -7.14
C THR A 60 -6.11 -6.41 -8.05
N THR A 61 -4.79 -6.21 -8.00
CA THR A 61 -3.82 -6.81 -8.94
C THR A 61 -2.88 -7.84 -8.31
N THR A 62 -2.88 -8.02 -6.99
CA THR A 62 -1.95 -8.86 -6.21
C THR A 62 -0.55 -8.30 -6.04
N GLU A 63 -0.10 -7.41 -6.91
CA GLU A 63 1.20 -6.75 -6.83
C GLU A 63 1.18 -5.36 -7.47
N ILE A 64 2.23 -4.57 -7.24
CA ILE A 64 2.46 -3.31 -7.93
C ILE A 64 3.84 -3.32 -8.61
N GLU A 65 3.88 -2.85 -9.84
CA GLU A 65 5.09 -2.65 -10.64
C GLU A 65 5.34 -1.15 -10.88
N PRO A 66 6.57 -0.74 -11.27
CA PRO A 66 6.86 0.65 -11.58
C PRO A 66 5.94 1.27 -12.66
N ASN A 67 5.48 0.48 -13.63
CA ASN A 67 4.61 0.94 -14.71
C ASN A 67 3.18 1.26 -14.22
N ASP A 68 2.73 0.70 -13.11
CA ASP A 68 1.38 0.97 -12.58
C ASP A 68 1.23 2.42 -12.08
N PHE A 69 2.35 3.08 -11.79
CA PHE A 69 2.38 4.50 -11.44
C PHE A 69 2.11 5.44 -12.62
N GLU A 70 2.06 4.91 -13.85
CA GLU A 70 1.71 5.67 -15.05
C GLU A 70 0.20 5.74 -15.30
N TYR A 71 -0.61 5.05 -14.49
CA TYR A 71 -2.06 4.98 -14.67
C TYR A 71 -2.84 5.37 -13.40
N GLY A 72 -4.13 5.65 -13.60
CA GLY A 72 -5.11 5.76 -12.52
C GLY A 72 -4.79 6.81 -11.45
N ASP A 73 -5.07 6.48 -10.20
CA ASP A 73 -4.90 7.39 -9.07
C ASP A 73 -3.43 7.66 -8.74
N LEU A 74 -2.54 6.69 -8.93
CA LEU A 74 -1.10 6.85 -8.70
C LEU A 74 -0.51 7.89 -9.66
N GLN A 75 -0.92 7.86 -10.94
CA GLN A 75 -0.54 8.88 -11.91
C GLN A 75 -1.06 10.28 -11.50
N LYS A 76 -2.32 10.37 -11.06
CA LYS A 76 -2.91 11.64 -10.59
C LYS A 76 -2.19 12.22 -9.36
N MET A 77 -1.61 11.37 -8.52
CA MET A 77 -0.77 11.78 -7.39
C MET A 77 0.64 12.23 -7.81
N GLY A 78 0.98 12.15 -9.10
CA GLY A 78 2.28 12.55 -9.67
C GLY A 78 3.17 11.39 -10.11
N GLY A 79 2.65 10.15 -10.08
CA GLY A 79 3.29 8.96 -10.61
C GLY A 79 4.63 8.60 -9.95
N LEU A 80 5.42 7.79 -10.68
CA LEU A 80 6.66 7.20 -10.18
C LEU A 80 7.66 8.27 -9.71
N GLY A 81 7.76 9.37 -10.48
CA GLY A 81 8.66 10.47 -10.15
C GLY A 81 8.30 11.18 -8.83
N LYS A 82 7.01 11.28 -8.48
CA LYS A 82 6.58 11.90 -7.22
C LYS A 82 6.75 10.95 -6.05
N VAL A 83 6.34 9.68 -6.17
CA VAL A 83 6.49 8.72 -5.07
C VAL A 83 7.96 8.50 -4.69
N VAL A 84 8.86 8.41 -5.66
CA VAL A 84 10.32 8.32 -5.40
C VAL A 84 10.83 9.55 -4.66
N LYS A 85 10.34 10.76 -4.97
CA LYS A 85 10.70 11.98 -4.22
C LYS A 85 10.14 11.98 -2.79
N VAL A 86 8.99 11.35 -2.57
CA VAL A 86 8.32 11.29 -1.27
C VAL A 86 8.99 10.31 -0.31
N PHE A 87 9.48 9.18 -0.82
CA PHE A 87 10.13 8.15 0.01
C PHE A 87 11.66 8.16 -0.04
N GLY A 88 12.25 8.67 -1.14
CA GLY A 88 13.62 8.37 -1.51
C GLY A 88 13.70 7.05 -2.30
N GLN A 89 14.62 6.95 -3.26
CA GLN A 89 14.71 5.81 -4.18
C GLN A 89 14.93 4.47 -3.47
N GLU A 90 15.91 4.40 -2.55
CA GLU A 90 16.25 3.16 -1.86
C GLU A 90 15.09 2.67 -0.99
N LYS A 91 14.57 3.55 -0.12
CA LYS A 91 13.43 3.26 0.74
C LYS A 91 12.17 2.90 -0.05
N PHE A 92 11.92 3.57 -1.18
CA PHE A 92 10.80 3.23 -2.05
C PHE A 92 10.91 1.80 -2.57
N ASN A 93 12.08 1.41 -3.08
CA ASN A 93 12.30 0.05 -3.60
C ASN A 93 12.10 -1.01 -2.52
N GLU A 94 12.62 -0.78 -1.30
CA GLU A 94 12.42 -1.68 -0.15
C GLU A 94 10.93 -1.82 0.19
N ILE A 95 10.20 -0.70 0.28
CA ILE A 95 8.77 -0.70 0.59
C ILE A 95 7.98 -1.48 -0.46
N ILE A 96 8.24 -1.29 -1.75
CA ILE A 96 7.50 -1.98 -2.81
C ILE A 96 7.71 -3.49 -2.74
N VAL A 97 8.96 -3.94 -2.53
CA VAL A 97 9.26 -5.37 -2.34
C VAL A 97 8.52 -5.93 -1.13
N GLU A 98 8.52 -5.21 0.00
CA GLU A 98 7.81 -5.65 1.19
C GLU A 98 6.28 -5.68 0.99
N LEU A 99 5.70 -4.67 0.34
CA LEU A 99 4.26 -4.64 0.09
C LEU A 99 3.82 -5.78 -0.85
N ASN A 100 4.54 -6.02 -1.95
CA ASN A 100 4.20 -7.14 -2.84
C ASN A 100 4.30 -8.50 -2.12
N THR A 101 5.36 -8.72 -1.34
CA THR A 101 5.61 -10.01 -0.69
C THR A 101 4.80 -10.24 0.59
N LYS A 102 4.55 -9.20 1.39
CA LYS A 102 3.87 -9.32 2.70
C LYS A 102 2.40 -8.97 2.64
N VAL A 103 1.99 -8.07 1.75
CA VAL A 103 0.61 -7.59 1.64
C VAL A 103 -0.10 -8.29 0.50
N GLY A 104 0.43 -8.17 -0.73
CA GLY A 104 -0.14 -8.78 -1.93
C GLY A 104 -0.18 -10.30 -1.89
N GLY A 105 0.82 -10.91 -1.24
CA GLY A 105 0.93 -12.37 -1.15
C GLY A 105 1.64 -12.99 -2.34
N TYR A 106 2.38 -12.19 -3.12
CA TYR A 106 3.33 -12.69 -4.10
C TYR A 106 4.40 -13.54 -3.40
N ASP A 107 4.41 -14.84 -3.65
CA ASP A 107 5.38 -15.78 -3.06
C ASP A 107 6.59 -16.06 -3.97
N GLY A 108 6.69 -15.34 -5.09
CA GLY A 108 7.82 -15.43 -6.03
C GLY A 108 7.99 -16.80 -6.70
N ARG A 109 6.93 -17.61 -6.79
CA ARG A 109 6.94 -18.91 -7.48
C ARG A 109 6.39 -18.85 -8.89
#